data_AF-A0A6J7I336-F1
#
_entry.id   AF-A0A6J7I336-F1
#
_cell.length_a   1.000
_cell.length_b   1.000
_cell.length_c   1.000
_cell.angle_alpha   90.00
_cell.angle_beta   90.00
_cell.angle_gamma   90.00
#
_symmetry.space_group_name_H-M   'P 1'
#
loop_
_entity.id
_entity.type
_entity.pdbx_description
1 polymer ?
#
loop_
_entity_poly.entity_id
_entity_poly.type
_entity_poly.pdbx_seq_one_letter_code
_entity_poly.pdbx_strand_id
1 'polypeptide(L)'
;MPQEQPDQGGGGPPEFTDSTGTGVPEPPEAVRDGAETEALRLALQHPELVQAFLQPELFTHPTVRQAYELIGTQESLALVVSSAPPEVAALLVRLSVEPSEAESLDVLGRLATEVGRSVLRELEAEARSSPDPLAYAASITWLKVTLDQLRSPKAEVEILSQSLAWLADRRRVTEQG
;
A
#
# COMPACT_ATOMS: atom_id res chain seq x y z
N MET A 1 -17.75 -43.82 45.45
CA MET A 1 -17.70 -44.98 44.54
C MET A 1 -19.04 -45.69 44.65
N PRO A 2 -19.97 -45.39 43.73
CA PRO A 2 -20.49 -46.43 42.83
C PRO A 2 -20.40 -46.02 41.36
N GLN A 3 -20.35 -47.03 40.50
CA GLN A 3 -19.92 -47.00 39.11
C GLN A 3 -21.05 -46.70 38.10
N GLU A 4 -20.67 -46.05 36.99
CA GLU A 4 -21.01 -46.29 35.55
C GLU A 4 -22.14 -47.29 35.25
N GLN A 5 -23.07 -47.13 34.31
CA GLN A 5 -23.25 -46.33 33.09
C GLN A 5 -24.73 -46.51 32.67
N PRO A 6 -25.44 -45.53 32.08
CA PRO A 6 -26.64 -45.81 31.28
C PRO A 6 -26.29 -45.95 29.78
N ASP A 7 -26.77 -47.06 29.25
CA ASP A 7 -26.75 -47.53 27.86
C ASP A 7 -27.35 -46.51 26.89
N GLN A 8 -26.65 -46.29 25.78
CA GLN A 8 -26.99 -45.33 24.72
C GLN A 8 -28.01 -45.93 23.76
N GLY A 9 -29.18 -45.31 23.66
CA GLY A 9 -30.24 -45.70 22.71
C GLY A 9 -30.78 -44.52 21.91
N GLY A 10 -30.18 -44.28 20.75
CA GLY A 10 -30.82 -43.86 19.50
C GLY A 10 -31.76 -42.64 19.51
N GLY A 11 -31.23 -41.48 19.08
CA GLY A 11 -32.05 -40.32 18.75
C GLY A 11 -31.24 -39.17 18.16
N GLY A 12 -30.44 -39.43 17.13
CA GLY A 12 -29.76 -38.36 16.39
C GLY A 12 -30.78 -37.57 15.55
N PRO A 13 -30.86 -36.23 15.65
CA PRO A 13 -31.55 -35.42 14.66
C PRO A 13 -30.77 -35.42 13.33
N PRO A 14 -31.41 -35.17 12.18
CA PRO A 14 -30.70 -35.09 10.91
C PRO A 14 -29.74 -33.90 10.93
N GLU A 15 -28.45 -34.19 10.75
CA GLU A 15 -27.44 -33.20 10.40
C GLU A 15 -27.82 -32.57 9.06
N PHE A 16 -28.32 -31.34 9.10
CA PHE A 16 -28.26 -30.45 7.96
C PHE A 16 -26.78 -30.14 7.69
N THR A 17 -26.14 -30.94 6.83
CA THR A 17 -24.91 -30.52 6.18
C THR A 17 -25.27 -29.47 5.14
N ASP A 18 -25.51 -28.23 5.59
CA ASP A 18 -25.35 -27.07 4.73
C ASP A 18 -23.85 -26.84 4.55
N SER A 19 -23.26 -27.67 3.71
CA SER A 19 -21.98 -27.37 3.06
C SER A 19 -22.30 -26.67 1.75
N THR A 20 -23.02 -25.55 1.83
CA THR A 20 -22.88 -24.54 0.79
C THR A 20 -21.60 -23.79 1.12
N GLY A 21 -20.52 -24.19 0.45
CA GLY A 21 -19.37 -23.34 0.23
C GLY A 21 -19.81 -22.12 -0.57
N THR A 22 -20.53 -21.21 0.09
CA THR A 22 -20.59 -19.83 -0.32
C THR A 22 -19.21 -19.31 0.03
N GLY A 23 -18.28 -19.40 -0.93
CA GLY A 23 -17.11 -18.56 -0.93
C GLY A 23 -17.62 -17.14 -0.91
N VAL A 24 -17.86 -16.61 0.30
CA VAL A 24 -18.02 -15.18 0.51
C VAL A 24 -16.77 -14.60 -0.14
N PRO A 25 -16.90 -13.79 -1.21
CA PRO A 25 -15.73 -13.12 -1.75
C PRO A 25 -15.08 -12.42 -0.57
N GLU A 26 -13.83 -12.77 -0.26
CA GLU A 26 -13.11 -12.10 0.82
C GLU A 26 -13.30 -10.59 0.61
N PRO A 27 -13.84 -9.88 1.62
CA PRO A 27 -14.03 -8.45 1.47
C PRO A 27 -12.71 -7.85 1.02
N PRO A 28 -12.72 -6.95 0.02
CA PRO A 28 -11.49 -6.34 -0.49
C PRO A 28 -10.68 -5.83 0.70
N GLU A 29 -9.39 -6.16 0.71
CA GLU A 29 -8.50 -5.87 1.83
C GLU A 29 -8.68 -4.39 2.21
N ALA A 30 -9.14 -4.14 3.44
CA ALA A 30 -9.55 -2.79 3.81
C ALA A 30 -8.35 -1.86 3.80
N VAL A 31 -8.48 -0.72 3.10
CA VAL A 31 -7.42 0.30 3.04
C VAL A 31 -7.16 0.84 4.45
N ARG A 32 -6.03 0.44 5.03
CA ARG A 32 -5.58 0.89 6.34
C ARG A 32 -5.00 2.30 6.25
N ASP A 33 -5.19 3.07 7.32
CA ASP A 33 -4.54 4.37 7.45
C ASP A 33 -3.02 4.20 7.62
N GLY A 34 -2.23 4.87 6.77
CA GLY A 34 -0.77 4.72 6.66
C GLY A 34 -0.15 5.76 5.74
N ALA A 35 1.13 5.60 5.36
CA ALA A 35 1.80 6.62 4.54
C ALA A 35 1.17 6.80 3.15
N GLU A 36 0.65 5.72 2.55
CA GLU A 36 -0.05 5.78 1.26
C GLU A 36 -1.35 6.61 1.34
N THR A 37 -2.16 6.44 2.40
CA THR A 37 -3.39 7.22 2.57
C THR A 37 -3.11 8.68 2.95
N GLU A 38 -2.07 8.94 3.75
CA GLU A 38 -1.63 10.32 4.03
C GLU A 38 -1.12 11.01 2.76
N ALA A 39 -0.36 10.32 1.91
CA ALA A 39 0.09 10.85 0.63
C ALA A 39 -1.07 11.12 -0.33
N LEU A 40 -2.08 10.24 -0.37
CA LEU A 40 -3.30 10.46 -1.14
C LEU A 40 -4.11 11.64 -0.60
N ARG A 41 -4.20 11.79 0.72
CA ARG A 41 -4.83 12.95 1.36
C ARG A 41 -4.11 14.25 1.01
N LEU A 42 -2.77 14.24 1.02
CA LEU A 42 -1.95 15.36 0.59
C LEU A 42 -2.20 15.68 -0.90
N ALA A 43 -2.40 14.67 -1.74
CA ALA A 43 -2.73 14.85 -3.15
C ALA A 43 -4.07 15.54 -3.40
N LEU A 44 -5.05 15.32 -2.52
CA LEU A 44 -6.34 15.99 -2.59
C LEU A 44 -6.26 17.48 -2.21
N GLN A 45 -5.38 17.84 -1.28
CA GLN A 45 -5.25 19.21 -0.77
C GLN A 45 -4.26 20.05 -1.57
N HIS A 46 -3.15 19.44 -1.98
CA HIS A 46 -2.02 20.09 -2.63
C HIS A 46 -1.59 19.32 -3.89
N PRO A 47 -2.48 19.17 -4.90
CA PRO A 47 -2.24 18.35 -6.08
C PRO A 47 -0.97 18.77 -6.84
N GLU A 48 -0.75 20.08 -6.99
CA GLU A 48 0.42 20.67 -7.65
C GLU A 48 1.75 20.21 -7.01
N LEU A 49 1.80 20.22 -5.67
CA LEU A 49 2.99 19.87 -4.91
C LEU A 49 3.31 18.40 -5.09
N VAL A 50 2.31 17.53 -4.92
CA VAL A 50 2.56 16.10 -4.94
C VAL A 50 2.79 15.54 -6.34
N GLN A 51 2.23 16.15 -7.40
CA GLN A 51 2.42 15.67 -8.77
C GLN A 51 3.88 15.76 -9.22
N ALA A 52 4.66 16.67 -8.61
CA ALA A 52 6.09 16.78 -8.87
C ALA A 52 6.92 15.62 -8.25
N PHE A 53 6.41 14.93 -7.23
CA PHE A 53 7.16 13.92 -6.47
C PHE A 53 6.56 12.52 -6.52
N LEU A 54 5.23 12.41 -6.51
CA LEU A 54 4.51 11.15 -6.46
C LEU A 54 4.29 10.62 -7.87
N GLN A 55 4.38 9.30 -7.98
CA GLN A 55 4.08 8.53 -9.18
C GLN A 55 3.18 7.36 -8.75
N PRO A 56 2.26 6.88 -9.62
CA PRO A 56 1.35 5.78 -9.28
C PRO A 56 2.06 4.53 -8.78
N GLU A 57 3.27 4.24 -9.30
CA GLU A 57 4.07 3.06 -8.97
C GLU A 57 4.59 3.03 -7.51
N LEU A 58 4.50 4.15 -6.80
CA LEU A 58 4.84 4.21 -5.37
C LEU A 58 3.74 3.63 -4.47
N PHE A 59 2.52 3.52 -4.96
CA PHE A 59 1.39 3.00 -4.21
C PHE A 59 1.26 1.50 -4.45
N THR A 60 1.47 0.73 -3.39
CA THR A 60 1.39 -0.73 -3.41
C THR A 60 -0.06 -1.20 -3.35
N HIS A 61 -0.93 -0.47 -2.64
CA HIS A 61 -2.33 -0.83 -2.53
C HIS A 61 -3.10 -0.44 -3.81
N PRO A 62 -3.75 -1.38 -4.52
CA PRO A 62 -4.38 -1.12 -5.82
C PRO A 62 -5.47 -0.03 -5.75
N THR A 63 -6.29 -0.04 -4.70
CA THR A 63 -7.32 1.00 -4.48
C THR A 63 -6.72 2.40 -4.27
N VAL A 64 -5.60 2.53 -3.55
CA VAL A 64 -4.96 3.83 -3.29
C VAL A 64 -4.30 4.36 -4.56
N ARG A 65 -3.62 3.47 -5.30
CA ARG A 65 -3.04 3.79 -6.60
C ARG A 65 -4.09 4.28 -7.59
N GLN A 66 -5.20 3.54 -7.73
CA GLN A 66 -6.29 3.93 -8.63
C GLN A 66 -6.93 5.26 -8.22
N ALA A 67 -7.08 5.50 -6.91
CA ALA A 67 -7.55 6.79 -6.41
C ALA A 67 -6.61 7.93 -6.83
N TYR A 68 -5.30 7.74 -6.69
CA TYR A 68 -4.29 8.72 -7.11
C TYR A 68 -4.32 8.99 -8.62
N GLU A 69 -4.40 7.94 -9.44
CA GLU A 69 -4.52 8.05 -10.90
C GLU A 69 -5.77 8.85 -11.31
N LEU A 70 -6.92 8.60 -10.67
CA LEU A 70 -8.15 9.31 -10.99
C LEU A 70 -8.11 10.79 -10.58
N ILE A 71 -7.49 11.12 -9.45
CA ILE A 71 -7.28 12.53 -9.04
C ILE A 71 -6.45 13.28 -10.08
N GLY A 72 -5.43 12.65 -10.65
CA GLY A 72 -4.56 13.28 -11.67
C GLY A 72 -5.22 13.53 -13.03
N THR A 73 -6.40 12.95 -13.29
CA THR A 73 -7.08 13.03 -14.60
C THR A 73 -8.29 13.94 -14.63
N GLN A 74 -8.84 14.31 -13.47
CA GLN A 74 -10.11 15.02 -13.35
C GLN A 74 -9.92 16.38 -12.66
N GLU A 75 -10.67 17.38 -13.11
CA GLU A 75 -10.58 18.75 -12.58
C GLU A 75 -11.25 18.93 -11.21
N SER A 76 -12.06 17.97 -10.76
CA SER A 76 -12.83 18.09 -9.51
C SER A 76 -13.04 16.75 -8.81
N LEU A 77 -12.90 16.77 -7.48
CA LEU A 77 -13.20 15.62 -6.61
C LEU A 77 -14.60 15.05 -6.83
N ALA A 78 -15.61 15.89 -7.10
CA ALA A 78 -16.97 15.41 -7.36
C ALA A 78 -17.06 14.53 -8.62
N LEU A 79 -16.30 14.88 -9.66
CA LEU A 79 -16.22 14.08 -10.89
C LEU A 79 -15.43 12.78 -10.69
N VAL A 80 -14.35 12.85 -9.91
CA VAL A 80 -13.57 11.67 -9.50
C VAL A 80 -14.48 10.68 -8.77
N VAL A 81 -15.17 11.11 -7.71
CA VAL A 81 -16.04 10.25 -6.89
C VAL A 81 -17.20 9.68 -7.70
N SER A 82 -17.77 10.44 -8.63
CA SER A 82 -18.89 9.99 -9.47
C SER A 82 -18.49 8.92 -10.50
N SER A 83 -17.25 8.95 -10.98
CA SER A 83 -16.73 8.01 -11.99
C SER A 83 -15.92 6.86 -11.41
N ALA A 84 -15.52 6.95 -10.14
CA ALA A 84 -14.72 5.94 -9.47
C ALA A 84 -15.53 4.69 -9.08
N PRO A 85 -14.87 3.52 -8.98
CA PRO A 85 -15.43 2.36 -8.32
C PRO A 85 -15.87 2.69 -6.88
N PRO A 86 -16.90 2.01 -6.34
CA PRO A 86 -17.50 2.36 -5.05
C PRO A 86 -16.49 2.35 -3.90
N GLU A 87 -15.51 1.45 -3.91
CA GLU A 87 -14.43 1.37 -2.92
C GLU A 87 -13.47 2.57 -2.98
N VAL A 88 -13.16 3.06 -4.19
CA VAL A 88 -12.31 4.25 -4.40
C VAL A 88 -13.07 5.52 -4.05
N ALA A 89 -14.32 5.62 -4.47
CA ALA A 89 -15.21 6.73 -4.13
C ALA A 89 -15.35 6.88 -2.60
N ALA A 90 -15.59 5.77 -1.89
CA ALA A 90 -15.67 5.77 -0.43
C ALA A 90 -14.35 6.20 0.24
N LEU A 91 -13.21 5.73 -0.28
CA LEU A 91 -11.89 6.14 0.20
C LEU A 91 -11.68 7.65 0.03
N LEU A 92 -11.93 8.18 -1.17
CA LEU A 92 -11.73 9.60 -1.49
C LEU A 92 -12.62 10.51 -0.65
N VAL A 93 -13.90 10.15 -0.48
CA VAL A 93 -14.82 10.90 0.39
C VAL A 93 -14.28 10.90 1.82
N ARG A 94 -13.89 9.73 2.36
CA ARG A 94 -13.32 9.63 3.71
C ARG A 94 -12.09 10.54 3.89
N LEU A 95 -11.14 10.49 2.95
CA LEU A 95 -9.92 11.27 3.02
C LEU A 95 -10.14 12.77 2.81
N SER A 96 -11.21 13.16 2.11
CA SER A 96 -11.54 14.57 1.88
C SER A 96 -12.11 15.29 3.11
N VAL A 97 -12.70 14.55 4.05
CA VAL A 97 -13.36 15.12 5.23
C VAL A 97 -12.35 15.54 6.29
N GLU A 98 -11.25 14.81 6.41
CA GLU A 98 -10.23 15.04 7.43
C GLU A 98 -8.94 15.53 6.76
N PRO A 99 -8.59 16.82 6.87
CA PRO A 99 -7.38 17.34 6.25
C PRO A 99 -6.11 16.80 6.92
N SER A 100 -4.98 16.81 6.21
CA SER A 100 -3.71 16.34 6.77
C SER A 100 -3.13 17.46 7.62
N GLU A 101 -2.86 17.22 8.89
CA GLU A 101 -2.08 18.13 9.73
C GLU A 101 -0.56 17.91 9.58
N ALA A 102 -0.16 16.84 8.90
CA ALA A 102 1.24 16.50 8.70
C ALA A 102 1.91 17.37 7.64
N GLU A 103 3.15 17.76 7.90
CA GLU A 103 4.01 18.47 6.96
C GLU A 103 4.24 17.63 5.69
N SER A 104 4.14 18.27 4.52
CA SER A 104 4.18 17.57 3.22
C SER A 104 5.45 16.73 3.04
N LEU A 105 6.61 17.29 3.43
CA LEU A 105 7.89 16.60 3.32
C LEU A 105 8.00 15.40 4.28
N ASP A 106 7.38 15.48 5.46
CA ASP A 106 7.37 14.39 6.43
C ASP A 106 6.52 13.22 5.92
N VAL A 107 5.35 13.51 5.32
CA VAL A 107 4.50 12.49 4.68
C VAL A 107 5.24 11.81 3.54
N LEU A 108 5.87 12.59 2.65
CA LEU A 108 6.63 12.07 1.52
C LEU A 108 7.86 11.27 1.97
N GLY A 109 8.58 11.72 3.00
CA GLY A 109 9.73 11.01 3.58
C GLY A 109 9.33 9.69 4.23
N ARG A 110 8.18 9.66 4.91
CA ARG A 110 7.60 8.43 5.46
C ARG A 110 7.21 7.46 4.35
N LEU A 111 6.54 7.93 3.30
CA LEU A 111 6.18 7.11 2.15
C LEU A 111 7.44 6.52 1.48
N ALA A 112 8.45 7.35 1.20
CA ALA A 112 9.72 6.91 0.62
C ALA A 112 10.41 5.85 1.50
N THR A 113 10.33 6.00 2.82
CA THR A 113 10.89 5.01 3.77
C THR A 113 10.13 3.69 3.74
N GLU A 114 8.80 3.72 3.72
CA GLU A 114 7.97 2.51 3.69
C GLU A 114 8.13 1.76 2.37
N VAL A 115 8.03 2.46 1.24
CA VAL A 115 8.23 1.90 -0.11
C VAL A 115 9.66 1.38 -0.26
N GLY A 116 10.66 2.17 0.14
CA GLY A 116 12.07 1.78 0.05
C GLY A 116 12.41 0.55 0.89
N ARG A 117 11.79 0.36 2.05
CA ARG A 117 11.95 -0.88 2.84
C ARG A 117 11.32 -2.10 2.15
N SER A 118 10.22 -1.92 1.42
CA SER A 118 9.65 -3.02 0.61
C SER A 118 10.60 -3.38 -0.53
N VAL A 119 10.99 -2.40 -1.33
CA VAL A 119 11.90 -2.57 -2.47
C VAL A 119 13.24 -3.16 -2.04
N LEU A 120 13.78 -2.76 -0.89
CA LEU A 120 15.02 -3.35 -0.36
C LEU A 120 14.87 -4.85 -0.08
N ARG A 121 13.75 -5.27 0.52
CA ARG A 121 13.48 -6.69 0.81
C ARG A 121 13.33 -7.50 -0.48
N GLU A 122 12.68 -6.92 -1.48
CA GLU A 122 12.52 -7.52 -2.81
C GLU A 122 13.88 -7.67 -3.50
N LEU A 123 14.71 -6.62 -3.54
CA LEU A 123 16.07 -6.67 -4.08
C LEU A 123 16.94 -7.73 -3.40
N GLU A 124 16.89 -7.82 -2.07
CA GLU A 124 17.62 -8.85 -1.33
C GLU A 124 17.08 -10.26 -1.61
N ALA A 125 15.78 -10.40 -1.90
CA ALA A 125 15.18 -11.66 -2.31
C ALA A 125 15.59 -12.08 -3.71
N GLU A 126 15.50 -11.17 -4.68
CA GLU A 126 15.96 -11.39 -6.06
C GLU A 126 17.46 -11.71 -6.11
N ALA A 127 18.28 -10.99 -5.34
CA ALA A 127 19.72 -11.25 -5.29
C ALA A 127 20.05 -12.67 -4.78
N ARG A 128 19.24 -13.22 -3.86
CA ARG A 128 19.45 -14.58 -3.34
C ARG A 128 19.10 -15.68 -4.35
N SER A 129 18.15 -15.43 -5.25
CA SER A 129 17.73 -16.39 -6.27
C SER A 129 18.39 -16.15 -7.63
N SER A 130 19.10 -15.02 -7.80
CA SER A 130 19.75 -14.64 -9.06
C SER A 130 21.03 -15.45 -9.34
N PRO A 131 21.29 -15.80 -10.62
CA PRO A 131 22.59 -16.36 -11.04
C PRO A 131 23.74 -15.36 -10.95
N ASP A 132 23.44 -14.04 -10.89
CA ASP A 132 24.42 -12.98 -10.63
C ASP A 132 23.93 -12.08 -9.48
N PRO A 133 24.25 -12.45 -8.22
CA PRO A 133 23.90 -11.63 -7.06
C PRO A 133 24.64 -10.28 -6.99
N LEU A 134 25.83 -10.17 -7.63
CA LEU A 134 26.65 -8.96 -7.56
C LEU A 134 26.02 -7.80 -8.34
N ALA A 135 25.20 -8.10 -9.36
CA ALA A 135 24.42 -7.10 -10.10
C ALA A 135 23.52 -6.23 -9.19
N TYR A 136 23.11 -6.75 -8.02
CA TYR A 136 22.20 -6.08 -7.09
C TYR A 136 22.92 -5.28 -5.99
N ALA A 137 24.22 -5.53 -5.79
CA ALA A 137 24.97 -5.03 -4.64
C ALA A 137 25.00 -3.49 -4.58
N ALA A 138 25.16 -2.83 -5.74
CA ALA A 138 25.18 -1.38 -5.84
C ALA A 138 23.83 -0.76 -5.41
N SER A 139 22.72 -1.27 -5.95
CA SER A 139 21.37 -0.80 -5.63
C SER A 139 21.00 -1.04 -4.17
N ILE A 140 21.32 -2.22 -3.62
CA ILE A 140 21.07 -2.55 -2.21
C ILE A 140 21.88 -1.61 -1.29
N THR A 141 23.15 -1.36 -1.62
CA THR A 141 24.01 -0.48 -0.83
C THR A 141 23.52 0.96 -0.85
N TRP A 142 23.23 1.48 -2.04
CA TRP A 142 22.68 2.82 -2.21
C TRP A 142 21.37 2.98 -1.43
N LEU A 143 20.43 2.04 -1.57
CA LEU A 143 19.13 2.14 -0.90
C LEU A 143 19.24 2.08 0.63
N LYS A 144 20.15 1.28 1.19
CA LYS A 144 20.42 1.27 2.64
C LYS A 144 20.92 2.62 3.14
N VAL A 145 21.84 3.25 2.42
CA VAL A 145 22.40 4.58 2.76
C VAL A 145 21.34 5.67 2.61
N THR A 146 20.53 5.62 1.55
CA THR A 146 19.43 6.55 1.32
C THR A 146 18.35 6.44 2.41
N LEU A 147 17.96 5.22 2.79
CA LEU A 147 16.99 5.00 3.87
C LEU A 147 17.49 5.46 5.23
N ASP A 148 18.81 5.48 5.47
CA ASP A 148 19.40 6.04 6.68
C ASP A 148 19.29 7.58 6.67
N GLN A 149 19.61 8.21 5.54
CA GLN A 149 19.48 9.66 5.37
C GLN A 149 18.04 10.14 5.52
N LEU A 150 17.05 9.42 4.99
CA LEU A 150 15.63 9.75 5.10
C LEU A 150 15.08 9.68 6.54
N ARG A 151 15.77 8.99 7.47
CA ARG A 151 15.38 9.02 8.90
C ARG A 151 15.72 10.34 9.57
N SER A 152 16.60 11.13 8.98
CA SER A 152 16.97 12.42 9.55
C SER A 152 15.83 13.42 9.33
N PRO A 153 15.40 14.16 10.37
CA PRO A 153 14.37 15.20 10.23
C PRO A 153 14.83 16.41 9.39
N LYS A 154 16.06 16.36 8.86
CA LYS A 154 16.66 17.34 7.94
C LYS A 154 16.99 16.72 6.58
N ALA A 155 16.37 15.59 6.24
CA ALA A 155 16.56 14.99 4.93
C ALA A 155 16.32 16.07 3.86
N GLU A 156 17.33 16.29 3.02
CA GLU A 156 17.26 17.33 2.02
C GLU A 156 16.17 16.97 1.00
N VAL A 157 15.43 17.99 0.54
CA VAL A 157 14.38 17.81 -0.48
C VAL A 157 14.95 17.11 -1.73
N GLU A 158 16.21 17.36 -2.07
CA GLU A 158 16.91 16.71 -3.17
C GLU A 158 17.02 15.19 -2.95
N ILE A 159 17.46 14.74 -1.77
CA ILE A 159 17.57 13.31 -1.43
C ILE A 159 16.19 12.67 -1.52
N LEU A 160 15.16 13.30 -0.96
CA LEU A 160 13.79 12.80 -1.01
C LEU A 160 13.29 12.66 -2.45
N SER A 161 13.49 13.69 -3.28
CA SER A 161 13.08 13.69 -4.70
C SER A 161 13.76 12.57 -5.48
N GLN A 162 15.08 12.45 -5.33
CA GLN A 162 15.86 11.40 -5.99
C GLN A 162 15.42 10.00 -5.53
N SER A 163 15.11 9.84 -4.23
CA SER A 163 14.62 8.58 -3.66
C SER A 163 13.29 8.17 -4.26
N LEU A 164 12.31 9.08 -4.29
CA LEU A 164 10.98 8.80 -4.83
C LEU A 164 11.04 8.47 -6.33
N ALA A 165 11.81 9.23 -7.11
CA ALA A 165 11.99 8.98 -8.53
C ALA A 165 12.61 7.59 -8.79
N TRP A 166 13.67 7.24 -8.06
CA TRP A 166 14.32 5.94 -8.22
C TRP A 166 13.42 4.77 -7.80
N LEU A 167 12.65 4.94 -6.72
CA LEU A 167 11.71 3.91 -6.26
C LEU A 167 10.59 3.67 -7.28
N ALA A 168 10.05 4.73 -7.87
CA ALA A 168 9.03 4.62 -8.92
C ALA A 168 9.56 3.91 -10.16
N ASP A 169 10.77 4.27 -10.62
CA ASP A 169 11.44 3.58 -11.74
C ASP A 169 11.63 2.09 -11.45
N ARG A 170 12.17 1.76 -10.27
CA ARG A 170 12.39 0.36 -9.87
C ARG A 170 11.09 -0.45 -9.86
N ARG A 171 10.01 0.12 -9.32
CA ARG A 171 8.68 -0.52 -9.28
C ARG A 171 8.12 -0.75 -10.69
N ARG A 172 8.26 0.23 -11.58
CA ARG A 172 7.86 0.10 -12.99
C ARG A 172 8.61 -1.02 -13.68
N VAL A 173 9.92 -1.13 -13.47
CA VAL A 173 10.75 -2.20 -14.07
C VAL A 173 10.31 -3.58 -13.58
N THR A 174 10.00 -3.71 -12.28
CA THR A 174 9.53 -4.99 -11.72
C THR A 174 8.12 -5.39 -12.15
N GLU A 175 7.24 -4.43 -12.46
CA GLU A 175 5.90 -4.74 -12.99
C GLU A 175 5.94 -5.19 -14.47
N GLN A 176 7.02 -4.89 -15.20
CA GLN A 176 7.18 -5.20 -16.62
C GLN A 176 7.99 -6.47 -16.91
N GLY A 177 8.65 -7.06 -15.91
CA GLY A 177 9.49 -8.26 -16.02
C GLY A 177 8.80 -9.51 -15.52
#